data_AF-A0A0D0CAF9-F1
#
_entry.id   AF-A0A0D0CAF9-F1
#
_cell.length_a   1.000
_cell.length_b   1.000
_cell.length_c   1.000
_cell.angle_alpha   90.00
_cell.angle_beta   90.00
_cell.angle_gamma   90.00
#
_symmetry.space_group_name_H-M   'P 1'
#
loop_
_entity.id
_entity.type
_entity.pdbx_description
1 polymer ?
#
loop_
_entity_poly.entity_id
_entity_poly.type
_entity_poly.pdbx_seq_one_letter_code
_entity_poly.pdbx_strand_id
1 'polypeptide(L)'
;FGIKPCLWQVKVAQALLKGDKDVLCTAGTGMGKTLGFWIPLLFRLESIQIVVTPLNMLGRQNASALAKAGIKAIAISSETATPTNFTVSLDSPF
;
A
#
# COMPACT_ATOMS: atom_id res chain seq x y z
N PHE A 1 -11.94 3.87 -0.35
CA PHE A 1 -11.74 4.19 1.08
C PHE A 1 -12.93 4.91 1.74
N GLY A 2 -13.79 5.63 1.01
CA GLY A 2 -15.02 6.22 1.58
C GLY A 2 -14.77 7.34 2.61
N ILE A 3 -13.57 7.93 2.64
CA ILE A 3 -13.15 8.94 3.61
C ILE A 3 -12.47 10.11 2.91
N LYS A 4 -12.60 11.31 3.49
CA LYS A 4 -11.93 12.52 3.02
C LYS A 4 -10.54 12.63 3.66
N PRO A 5 -9.45 12.68 2.89
CA PRO A 5 -8.11 12.83 3.44
C PRO A 5 -7.87 14.25 3.99
N CYS A 6 -7.07 14.34 5.04
CA CYS A 6 -6.55 15.59 5.57
C CYS A 6 -5.51 16.20 4.61
N LEU A 7 -5.28 17.51 4.73
CA LEU A 7 -4.37 18.24 3.85
C LEU A 7 -2.96 17.62 3.79
N TRP A 8 -2.41 17.21 4.93
CA TRP A 8 -1.07 16.64 4.97
C TRP A 8 -0.98 15.27 4.28
N GLN A 9 -2.03 14.45 4.35
CA GLN A 9 -2.08 13.15 3.65
C GLN A 9 -2.08 13.38 2.13
N VAL A 10 -2.83 14.39 1.67
CA VAL A 10 -2.83 14.80 0.24
C VAL A 10 -1.44 15.29 -0.18
N LYS A 11 -0.78 16.12 0.62
CA LYS A 11 0.58 16.61 0.32
C LYS A 11 1.60 15.47 0.20
N VAL A 12 1.54 14.50 1.12
CA VAL A 12 2.39 13.29 1.05
C VAL A 12 2.09 12.50 -0.22
N ALA A 13 0.82 12.25 -0.54
CA ALA A 13 0.43 11.53 -1.74
C ALA A 13 0.89 12.23 -3.02
N GLN A 14 0.75 13.56 -3.10
CA GLN A 14 1.23 14.35 -4.23
C GLN A 14 2.75 14.24 -4.41
N ALA A 15 3.52 14.32 -3.32
CA ALA A 15 4.97 14.17 -3.37
C ALA A 15 5.37 12.77 -3.86
N LEU A 16 4.72 11.71 -3.36
CA LEU A 16 4.94 10.33 -3.80
C LEU A 16 4.58 10.13 -5.28
N LEU A 17 3.47 10.73 -5.74
CA LEU A 17 3.03 10.66 -7.14
C LEU A 17 3.94 11.44 -8.08
N LYS A 18 4.53 12.56 -7.63
CA LYS A 18 5.52 13.30 -8.40
C LYS A 18 6.78 12.47 -8.63
N GLY A 19 7.22 11.70 -7.62
CA GLY A 19 8.27 10.70 -7.75
C GLY A 19 9.66 11.26 -8.09
N ASP A 20 9.90 12.56 -7.85
CA ASP A 20 11.16 13.24 -8.14
C ASP A 20 12.09 13.33 -6.91
N LYS A 21 11.60 12.93 -5.73
CA LYS A 21 12.32 13.03 -4.45
C LYS A 21 11.87 11.95 -3.47
N ASP A 22 12.74 11.65 -2.51
CA ASP A 22 12.38 10.88 -1.32
C ASP A 22 11.50 11.70 -0.37
N VAL A 23 10.55 11.03 0.29
CA VAL A 23 9.56 11.67 1.16
C VAL A 23 9.65 11.12 2.57
N LEU A 24 9.99 11.97 3.55
CA LEU A 24 9.90 11.66 4.97
C LEU A 24 8.60 12.26 5.55
N CYS A 25 7.72 11.38 6.05
CA CYS A 25 6.50 11.81 6.74
C CYS A 25 6.54 11.40 8.21
N THR A 26 6.53 12.39 9.11
CA THR A 26 6.45 12.19 10.56
C THR A 26 5.03 12.50 11.04
N ALA A 27 4.36 11.50 11.61
CA ALA A 27 3.06 11.66 12.24
C ALA A 27 2.86 10.59 13.34
N GLY A 28 2.11 10.93 14.38
CA GLY A 28 1.77 10.05 15.48
C GLY A 28 0.94 8.83 15.06
N THR A 29 0.93 7.80 15.90
CA THR A 29 0.00 6.65 15.74
C THR A 29 -1.45 7.13 15.82
N GLY A 30 -2.34 6.49 15.07
CA GLY A 30 -3.75 6.91 14.99
C GLY A 30 -4.03 8.11 14.09
N MET A 31 -3.02 8.90 13.70
CA MET A 31 -3.22 10.06 12.81
C MET A 31 -3.61 9.71 11.37
N GLY A 32 -3.60 8.42 10.98
CA GLY A 32 -4.02 7.99 9.65
C GLY A 32 -2.91 8.01 8.58
N LYS A 33 -1.63 7.82 8.97
CA LYS A 33 -0.50 7.68 8.03
C LYS A 33 -0.75 6.69 6.90
N THR A 34 -1.44 5.59 7.22
CA THR A 34 -1.78 4.52 6.29
C THR A 34 -2.49 5.03 5.04
N LEU A 35 -3.44 5.94 5.20
CA LEU A 35 -4.14 6.53 4.06
C LEU A 35 -3.20 7.35 3.17
N GLY A 36 -2.24 8.07 3.77
CA GLY A 36 -1.30 8.93 3.05
C GLY A 36 -0.47 8.20 2.00
N PHE A 37 0.00 6.98 2.30
CA PHE A 37 0.74 6.16 1.32
C PHE A 37 -0.16 5.27 0.45
N TRP A 38 -1.43 5.04 0.81
CA TRP A 38 -2.37 4.31 -0.05
C TRP A 38 -3.02 5.16 -1.14
N ILE A 39 -3.19 6.47 -0.94
CA ILE A 39 -3.76 7.36 -1.97
C ILE A 39 -3.03 7.22 -3.33
N PRO A 40 -1.68 7.16 -3.40
CA PRO A 40 -0.97 6.96 -4.66
C PRO A 40 -1.41 5.73 -5.47
N LEU A 41 -1.86 4.64 -4.82
CA LEU A 41 -2.34 3.42 -5.51
C LEU A 41 -3.55 3.69 -6.41
N LEU A 42 -4.34 4.73 -6.10
CA LEU A 42 -5.51 5.10 -6.89
C LEU A 42 -5.16 5.77 -8.23
N PHE A 43 -3.92 6.23 -8.39
CA PHE A 43 -3.49 7.01 -9.56
C PHE A 43 -2.39 6.31 -10.38
N ARG A 44 -1.74 5.28 -9.83
CA ARG A 44 -0.72 4.48 -10.54
C ARG A 44 -1.17 3.02 -10.70
N LEU A 45 -2.13 2.81 -11.60
CA LEU A 45 -2.81 1.52 -11.80
C LEU A 45 -1.89 0.40 -12.30
N GLU A 46 -0.80 0.75 -13.00
CA GLU A 46 0.18 -0.21 -13.54
C GLU A 46 1.43 -0.35 -12.65
N SER A 47 1.33 0.06 -11.38
CA SER A 47 2.46 0.04 -10.45
C SER A 47 2.23 -0.88 -9.26
N ILE A 48 3.33 -1.35 -8.68
CA ILE A 48 3.33 -2.11 -7.43
C ILE A 48 3.92 -1.23 -6.33
N GLN A 49 3.25 -1.18 -5.19
CA GLN A 49 3.78 -0.55 -3.98
C GLN A 49 4.23 -1.61 -2.98
N ILE A 50 5.48 -1.53 -2.55
CA ILE A 50 6.03 -2.38 -1.50
C ILE A 50 6.02 -1.61 -0.19
N VAL A 51 5.34 -2.15 0.82
CA VAL A 51 5.28 -1.56 2.17
C VAL A 51 5.96 -2.50 3.14
N VAL A 52 7.08 -2.07 3.70
CA VAL A 52 7.81 -2.82 4.73
C VAL A 52 7.23 -2.46 6.09
N THR A 53 6.75 -3.46 6.83
CA THR A 53 6.26 -3.28 8.20
C THR A 53 6.93 -4.26 9.15
N PRO A 54 7.29 -3.85 10.37
CA PRO A 54 8.00 -4.73 11.32
C PRO A 54 7.12 -5.84 11.92
N LEU A 55 5.80 -5.78 11.75
CA LEU A 55 4.84 -6.71 12.35
C LEU A 55 4.02 -7.41 11.28
N ASN A 56 4.10 -8.76 11.22
CA ASN A 56 3.32 -9.58 10.30
C ASN A 56 1.81 -9.30 10.40
N MET A 57 1.32 -9.03 11.61
CA MET A 57 -0.09 -8.68 11.85
C MET A 57 -0.49 -7.38 11.13
N LEU A 58 0.36 -6.35 11.12
CA LEU A 58 0.10 -5.09 10.42
C LEU A 58 0.05 -5.32 8.90
N GLY A 59 0.98 -6.12 8.36
CA GLY A 59 0.96 -6.50 6.95
C GLY A 59 -0.37 -7.15 6.54
N ARG A 60 -0.85 -8.13 7.31
CA ARG A 60 -2.15 -8.80 7.07
C ARG A 60 -3.34 -7.83 7.18
N GLN A 61 -3.34 -6.95 8.17
CA GLN A 61 -4.39 -5.94 8.33
C GLN A 61 -4.43 -4.98 7.15
N ASN A 62 -3.26 -4.54 6.66
CA ASN A 62 -3.15 -3.69 5.48
C ASN A 62 -3.69 -4.39 4.23
N ALA A 63 -3.28 -5.64 3.98
CA ALA A 63 -3.77 -6.42 2.84
C ALA A 63 -5.29 -6.61 2.88
N SER A 64 -5.85 -6.93 4.05
CA SER A 64 -7.31 -7.06 4.23
C SER A 64 -8.06 -5.75 3.98
N ALA A 65 -7.52 -4.62 4.47
CA ALA A 65 -8.12 -3.30 4.24
C ALA A 65 -8.09 -2.88 2.76
N LEU A 66 -7.00 -3.18 2.04
CA LEU A 66 -6.90 -2.94 0.60
C LEU A 66 -7.86 -3.84 -0.19
N ALA A 67 -7.98 -5.11 0.17
CA ALA A 67 -8.93 -6.02 -0.46
C ALA A 67 -10.38 -5.53 -0.32
N LYS A 68 -10.77 -5.04 0.88
CA LYS A 68 -12.09 -4.40 1.10
C LYS A 68 -12.30 -3.14 0.26
N ALA A 69 -11.22 -2.48 -0.16
CA ALA A 69 -11.27 -1.33 -1.05
C ALA A 69 -11.20 -1.71 -2.55
N GLY A 70 -11.23 -3.01 -2.88
CA GLY A 70 -11.12 -3.52 -4.25
C GLY A 70 -9.69 -3.50 -4.82
N ILE A 71 -8.68 -3.31 -3.97
CA ILE A 71 -7.27 -3.25 -4.37
C ILE A 71 -6.59 -4.57 -4.03
N LYS A 72 -5.99 -5.22 -5.03
CA LYS A 72 -5.23 -6.45 -4.85
C LYS A 72 -3.99 -6.18 -4.00
N ALA A 73 -3.82 -6.94 -2.93
CA ALA A 73 -2.66 -6.84 -2.03
C ALA A 73 -2.36 -8.21 -1.41
N ILE A 74 -1.08 -8.46 -1.16
CA ILE A 74 -0.59 -9.67 -0.49
C ILE A 74 0.36 -9.26 0.64
N ALA A 75 0.26 -9.94 1.78
CA ALA A 75 1.20 -9.79 2.89
C ALA A 75 2.23 -10.92 2.82
N ILE A 76 3.50 -10.55 2.69
CA ILE A 76 4.63 -11.49 2.65
C ILE A 76 5.35 -11.46 3.99
N SER A 77 5.56 -12.64 4.58
CA SER A 77 6.36 -12.86 5.78
C SER A 77 7.24 -14.11 5.62
N SER A 78 8.04 -14.45 6.63
CA SER A 78 8.80 -15.70 6.67
C SER A 78 7.94 -16.93 6.39
N GLU A 79 6.69 -16.95 6.85
CA GLU A 79 5.78 -18.08 6.71
C GLU A 79 5.17 -18.19 5.29
N THR A 80 5.08 -17.07 4.56
CA THR A 80 4.41 -17.00 3.25
C THR A 80 5.39 -16.75 2.10
N ALA A 81 6.69 -16.67 2.36
CA ALA A 81 7.74 -16.51 1.36
C ALA A 81 7.97 -17.81 0.58
N THR A 82 7.02 -18.17 -0.27
CA THR A 82 7.07 -19.37 -1.13
C THR A 82 7.11 -18.97 -2.61
N PRO A 83 7.71 -19.78 -3.51
CA PRO A 83 7.76 -19.47 -4.94
C PRO A 83 6.39 -19.11 -5.53
N THR A 84 5.33 -19.78 -5.11
CA THR A 84 3.95 -19.52 -5.55
C THR A 84 3.53 -18.06 -5.35
N ASN A 85 3.94 -17.41 -4.26
CA ASN A 85 3.59 -16.03 -3.97
C ASN A 85 4.47 -15.01 -4.71
N PHE A 86 5.52 -15.48 -5.41
CA PHE A 86 6.45 -14.64 -6.17
C PHE A 86 6.39 -14.89 -7.69
N THR A 87 5.59 -15.83 -8.15
CA THR A 87 5.43 -16.17 -9.57
C THR A 87 4.08 -15.69 -10.10
N VAL A 88 4.08 -15.22 -11.35
CA VAL A 88 2.85 -14.93 -12.09
C VAL A 88 2.54 -16.11 -13.01
N SER A 89 1.36 -16.70 -12.88
CA SER A 89 0.84 -17.70 -13.84
C SER A 89 0.28 -16.95 -15.05
N LEU A 90 0.84 -17.20 -16.24
CA LEU A 90 0.42 -16.55 -17.48
C LEU A 90 -0.94 -17.06 -18.01
N ASP A 91 -1.49 -18.11 -17.39
CA ASP A 91 -2.74 -18.77 -17.82
C ASP A 91 -4.02 -18.11 -17.29
N SER A 92 -3.89 -17.02 -16.53
CA SER A 92 -5.01 -16.21 -16.05
C SER A 92 -5.46 -15.26 -17.18
N PRO A 93 -6.63 -15.47 -17.81
CA PRO A 93 -7.15 -14.47 -18.72
C PRO A 93 -7.44 -13.21 -17.91
N PHE A 94 -6.91 -12.08 -18.35
CA PHE A 94 -7.40 -10.78 -17.88
C PHE A 94 -8.89 -10.64 -18.15
#